data_AF-A0A4Q3C3Y9-F1
#
_entry.id   AF-A0A4Q3C3Y9-F1
#
_cell.length_a   1.000
_cell.length_b   1.000
_cell.length_c   1.000
_cell.angle_alpha   90.00
_cell.angle_beta   90.00
_cell.angle_gamma   90.00
#
_symmetry.space_group_name_H-M   'P 1'
#
loop_
_entity.id
_entity.type
_entity.pdbx_description
1 polymer ?
#
loop_
_entity_poly.entity_id
_entity_poly.type
_entity_poly.pdbx_seq_one_letter_code
_entity_poly.pdbx_strand_id
1 'polypeptide(L)'
;EKKLSPADRLAGLEAFDAVLGLNLRILSREDLRLRPAGATLTADEIETRLAERKDARAAKDFARSDAIRDELAAAGVEVMDGDPLGWDWKPAL
;
A
#
# COMPACT_ATOMS: atom_id res chain seq x y z
N GLU A 1 10.61 -30.09 -14.88
CA GLU A 1 11.05 -29.17 -13.82
C GLU A 1 10.70 -29.75 -12.46
N LYS A 2 11.66 -29.85 -11.53
CA LYS A 2 11.40 -30.34 -10.17
C LYS A 2 10.77 -29.18 -9.39
N LYS A 3 9.47 -29.25 -9.09
CA LYS A 3 8.80 -28.26 -8.23
C LYS A 3 9.45 -28.32 -6.84
N LEU A 4 9.98 -27.19 -6.36
CA LEU A 4 10.46 -27.07 -4.97
C LEU A 4 9.31 -27.37 -4.01
N SER A 5 9.59 -28.18 -2.98
CA SER A 5 8.63 -28.45 -1.92
C SER A 5 8.36 -27.19 -1.10
N PRO A 6 7.22 -27.10 -0.37
CA PRO A 6 6.98 -25.99 0.54
C PRO A 6 8.09 -25.78 1.57
N ALA A 7 8.69 -26.87 2.06
CA ALA A 7 9.80 -26.82 3.01
C ALA A 7 11.06 -26.21 2.40
N ASP A 8 11.41 -26.61 1.18
CA ASP A 8 12.60 -26.06 0.49
C ASP A 8 12.44 -24.56 0.20
N ARG A 9 11.21 -24.11 -0.08
CA ARG A 9 10.92 -22.67 -0.27
C ARG A 9 11.11 -21.88 1.02
N LEU A 10 10.66 -22.42 2.15
CA LEU A 10 10.80 -21.78 3.44
C LEU A 10 12.27 -21.70 3.87
N ALA A 11 13.02 -22.79 3.69
CA ALA A 11 14.46 -22.82 3.95
C ALA A 11 15.23 -21.82 3.06
N GLY A 12 14.83 -21.70 1.78
CA GLY A 12 15.37 -20.68 0.89
C GLY A 12 15.10 -19.27 1.41
N LEU A 13 13.85 -18.97 1.77
CA LEU A 13 13.47 -17.67 2.33
C LEU A 13 14.28 -17.32 3.58
N GLU A 14 14.45 -18.26 4.51
CA GLU A 14 15.30 -18.09 5.69
C GLU A 14 16.76 -17.81 5.34
N ALA A 15 17.32 -18.54 4.36
CA ALA A 15 18.70 -18.35 3.93
C ALA A 15 18.93 -16.97 3.31
N PHE A 16 17.99 -16.47 2.50
CA PHE A 16 18.04 -15.11 1.97
C PHE A 16 17.91 -14.06 3.08
N ASP A 17 16.98 -14.28 4.02
CA ASP A 17 16.74 -13.36 5.12
C ASP A 17 17.93 -13.27 6.08
N ALA A 18 18.65 -14.38 6.31
CA ALA A 18 19.84 -14.41 7.15
C ALA A 18 21.01 -13.59 6.58
N VAL A 19 21.08 -13.41 5.26
CA VAL A 19 22.12 -12.62 4.59
C VAL A 19 21.69 -11.17 4.41
N LEU A 20 20.46 -10.95 3.97
CA LEU A 20 19.96 -9.62 3.57
C LEU A 20 19.30 -8.86 4.74
N GLY A 21 18.85 -9.56 5.79
CA GLY A 21 18.23 -8.95 6.97
C GLY A 21 16.92 -8.22 6.70
N LEU A 22 16.10 -8.73 5.78
CA LEU A 22 14.88 -8.05 5.29
C LEU A 22 13.63 -8.37 6.11
N ASN A 23 13.73 -9.26 7.10
CA ASN A 23 12.63 -9.78 7.91
C ASN A 23 11.46 -10.31 7.06
N LEU A 24 11.77 -11.05 5.98
CA LEU A 24 10.80 -11.51 4.96
C LEU A 24 9.60 -12.30 5.50
N ARG A 25 9.69 -12.81 6.74
CA ARG A 25 8.59 -13.52 7.41
C ARG A 25 7.47 -12.63 7.93
N ILE A 26 7.80 -11.41 8.33
CA ILE A 26 6.88 -10.50 9.01
C ILE A 26 6.57 -9.26 8.17
N LEU A 27 7.33 -9.04 7.10
CA LEU A 27 7.18 -7.92 6.19
C LEU A 27 5.80 -7.94 5.53
N SER A 28 5.09 -6.82 5.62
CA SER A 28 3.83 -6.59 4.91
C SER A 28 4.05 -5.70 3.68
N ARG A 29 3.02 -5.58 2.82
CA ARG A 29 3.09 -4.67 1.65
C ARG A 29 3.10 -3.20 2.10
N GLU A 30 2.46 -2.90 3.22
CA GLU A 30 2.40 -1.58 3.82
C GLU A 30 3.79 -1.11 4.29
N ASP A 31 4.60 -2.04 4.84
CA ASP A 31 5.98 -1.75 5.27
C ASP A 31 6.89 -1.34 4.10
N LEU A 32 6.55 -1.74 2.88
CA LEU A 32 7.31 -1.46 1.65
C LEU A 32 6.91 -0.16 0.96
N ARG A 33 5.96 0.61 1.51
CA ARG A 33 5.54 1.89 0.93
C ARG A 33 6.70 2.90 0.93
N LEU A 34 7.06 3.37 -0.26
CA LEU A 34 8.10 4.38 -0.42
C LEU A 34 7.48 5.78 -0.41
N ARG A 35 7.58 6.46 0.74
CA ARG A 35 7.15 7.86 0.86
C ARG A 35 8.07 8.76 0.03
N PRO A 36 7.56 9.50 -0.98
CA PRO A 36 8.37 10.46 -1.71
C PRO A 36 8.76 11.63 -0.80
N ALA A 37 9.96 12.18 -0.98
CA ALA A 37 10.47 13.27 -0.14
C ALA A 37 9.61 14.54 -0.18
N GLY A 38 8.86 14.75 -1.28
CA GLY A 38 7.94 15.86 -1.46
C GLY A 38 6.50 15.59 -0.99
N ALA A 39 6.23 14.45 -0.33
CA ALA A 39 4.89 14.10 0.14
C ALA A 39 4.36 15.14 1.13
N THR A 40 3.30 15.84 0.74
CA THR A 40 2.62 16.86 1.55
C THR A 40 1.69 16.27 2.59
N LEU A 41 1.15 15.07 2.34
CA LEU A 41 0.29 14.34 3.26
C LEU A 41 1.10 13.30 4.05
N THR A 42 0.61 12.97 5.24
CA THR A 42 1.04 11.83 6.05
C THR A 42 0.17 10.60 5.74
N ALA A 43 0.66 9.41 6.11
CA ALA A 43 -0.11 8.18 5.95
C ALA A 43 -1.44 8.24 6.72
N ASP A 44 -1.45 8.77 7.95
CA ASP A 44 -2.64 8.88 8.79
C ASP A 44 -3.70 9.83 8.18
N GLU A 45 -3.26 10.95 7.58
CA GLU A 45 -4.15 11.85 6.85
C GLU A 45 -4.78 11.16 5.64
N ILE A 46 -4.00 10.36 4.90
CA ILE A 46 -4.50 9.60 3.75
C ILE A 46 -5.53 8.57 4.19
N GLU A 47 -5.27 7.81 5.26
CA GLU A 47 -6.23 6.86 5.82
C GLU A 47 -7.53 7.55 6.25
N THR A 48 -7.42 8.74 6.87
CA THR A 48 -8.58 9.55 7.26
C THR A 48 -9.40 9.96 6.03
N ARG A 49 -8.76 10.44 4.97
CA ARG A 49 -9.42 10.79 3.70
C ARG A 49 -10.06 9.58 3.03
N LEU A 50 -9.41 8.42 3.08
CA LEU A 50 -9.97 7.18 2.53
C LEU A 50 -11.20 6.71 3.32
N ALA A 51 -11.22 6.90 4.64
CA ALA A 51 -12.40 6.67 5.46
C ALA A 51 -13.55 7.61 5.05
N GLU A 52 -13.29 8.92 4.93
CA GLU A 52 -14.27 9.91 4.44
C GLU A 52 -14.83 9.54 3.06
N ARG A 53 -13.98 9.02 2.16
CA ARG A 53 -14.40 8.55 0.84
C ARG A 53 -15.28 7.31 0.90
N LYS A 54 -14.99 6.36 1.80
CA LYS A 54 -15.85 5.17 2.04
C LYS A 54 -17.22 5.60 2.57
N ASP A 55 -17.25 6.56 3.49
CA ASP A 55 -18.49 7.10 4.05
C ASP A 55 -19.31 7.85 3.00
N ALA A 56 -18.66 8.66 2.16
CA ALA A 56 -19.30 9.35 1.04
C ALA A 56 -19.95 8.35 0.06
N ARG A 57 -19.25 7.25 -0.27
CA ARG A 57 -19.81 6.18 -1.11
C ARG A 57 -20.98 5.46 -0.45
N ALA A 58 -20.91 5.19 0.85
CA ALA A 58 -22.01 4.60 1.60
C ALA A 58 -23.25 5.52 1.60
N ALA A 59 -23.04 6.84 1.68
CA ALA A 59 -24.08 7.86 1.56
C ALA A 59 -24.53 8.13 0.10
N LYS A 60 -23.95 7.45 -0.89
CA LYS A 60 -24.15 7.67 -2.34
C LYS A 60 -23.78 9.08 -2.83
N ASP A 61 -22.92 9.77 -2.09
CA ASP A 61 -22.32 11.04 -2.49
C ASP A 61 -21.06 10.77 -3.34
N PHE A 62 -21.30 10.45 -4.62
CA PHE A 62 -20.22 10.17 -5.57
C PHE A 62 -19.38 11.40 -5.89
N ALA A 63 -19.98 12.60 -5.85
CA ALA A 63 -19.26 13.85 -6.11
C ALA A 63 -18.20 14.11 -5.04
N ARG A 64 -18.54 13.93 -3.76
CA ARG A 64 -17.57 14.03 -2.66
C ARG A 64 -16.52 12.94 -2.72
N SER A 65 -16.91 11.71 -3.04
CA SER A 65 -15.96 10.59 -3.21
C SER A 65 -14.92 10.86 -4.29
N ASP A 66 -15.34 11.41 -5.42
CA ASP A 66 -14.43 11.75 -6.53
C ASP A 66 -13.55 12.95 -6.19
N ALA A 67 -14.07 13.99 -5.51
CA ALA A 67 -13.26 15.10 -5.03
C ALA A 67 -12.11 14.63 -4.11
N ILE A 68 -12.40 13.74 -3.16
CA ILE A 68 -11.37 13.17 -2.27
C ILE A 68 -10.34 12.35 -3.05
N ARG A 69 -10.78 11.57 -4.04
CA ARG A 69 -9.85 10.80 -4.90
C ARG A 69 -8.90 11.74 -5.63
N ASP A 70 -9.42 12.81 -6.20
CA ASP A 70 -8.64 13.75 -7.00
C ASP A 70 -7.68 14.57 -6.11
N GLU A 71 -8.09 14.92 -4.87
CA GLU A 71 -7.19 15.51 -3.85
C GLU A 71 -6.02 14.59 -3.50
N LEU A 72 -6.30 13.30 -3.26
CA LEU A 72 -5.26 12.30 -2.98
C LEU A 72 -4.32 12.12 -4.18
N ALA A 73 -4.87 12.02 -5.39
CA ALA A 73 -4.07 11.91 -6.60
C ALA A 73 -3.17 13.14 -6.82
N ALA A 74 -3.66 14.35 -6.54
CA ALA A 74 -2.88 15.58 -6.59
C ALA A 74 -1.74 15.61 -5.57
N ALA A 75 -1.92 14.95 -4.42
CA ALA A 75 -0.87 14.76 -3.40
C ALA A 75 0.10 13.61 -3.72
N GLY A 76 -0.03 12.97 -4.89
CA GLY A 76 0.84 11.86 -5.32
C GLY A 76 0.46 10.51 -4.69
N VAL A 77 -0.79 10.35 -4.27
CA VAL A 77 -1.34 9.13 -3.67
C VAL A 77 -2.25 8.43 -4.68
N GLU A 78 -1.97 7.17 -4.97
CA GLU A 78 -2.81 6.32 -5.81
C GLU A 78 -3.73 5.48 -4.94
N VAL A 79 -5.05 5.68 -5.10
CA VAL A 79 -6.07 4.93 -4.37
C VAL A 79 -6.46 3.68 -5.16
N MET A 80 -6.37 2.52 -4.52
CA MET A 80 -6.69 1.22 -5.12
C MET A 80 -7.94 0.63 -4.48
N ASP A 81 -9.07 0.70 -5.19
CA ASP A 81 -10.32 0.12 -4.72
C ASP A 81 -10.27 -1.42 -4.79
N GLY A 82 -10.42 -2.09 -3.65
CA GLY A 82 -10.49 -3.55 -3.56
C GLY A 82 -9.14 -4.26 -3.40
N ASP A 83 -8.02 -3.53 -3.48
CA ASP A 83 -6.72 -4.07 -3.05
C ASP A 83 -6.63 -4.05 -1.51
N PRO A 84 -6.17 -5.12 -0.84
CA PRO A 84 -5.92 -5.11 0.60
C PRO A 84 -5.00 -3.98 1.07
N LEU A 85 -4.06 -3.55 0.22
CA LEU A 85 -3.18 -2.41 0.48
C LEU A 85 -3.96 -1.07 0.48
N GLY A 86 -5.05 -0.97 -0.26
CA GLY A 86 -5.98 0.18 -0.28
C GLY A 86 -5.45 1.45 -0.97
N TRP A 87 -4.18 1.78 -0.83
CA TRP A 87 -3.51 2.89 -1.50
C TRP A 87 -1.99 2.74 -1.50
N ASP A 88 -1.31 3.42 -2.41
CA ASP A 88 0.15 3.54 -2.42
C ASP A 88 0.59 4.94 -2.83
N TRP A 89 1.83 5.29 -2.53
CA TRP A 89 2.45 6.47 -3.10
C TRP A 89 2.75 6.21 -4.57
N LYS A 90 2.66 7.25 -5.38
CA LYS A 90 3.20 7.24 -6.74
C LYS A 90 4.58 7.91 -6.71
N PRO A 91 5.67 7.16 -6.42
CA PRO A 91 7.00 7.74 -6.43
C PRO A 91 7.28 8.29 -7.82
N ALA A 92 7.63 9.57 -7.90
CA ALA A 92 8.24 10.15 -9.09
C ALA A 92 9.65 9.55 -9.19
N LEU A 93 9.78 8.45 -9.94
CA LEU A 93 11.06 7.88 -10.36
C LEU A 93 11.58 8.62 -11.60
#